data_AF-A0AAN7FQA2-F1
#
_entry.id   AF-A0AAN7FQA2-F1
#
_cell.length_a   1.000
_cell.length_b   1.000
_cell.length_c   1.000
_cell.angle_alpha   90.00
_cell.angle_beta   90.00
_cell.angle_gamma   90.00
#
_symmetry.space_group_name_H-M   'P 1'
#
loop_
_entity.id
_entity.type
_entity.pdbx_description
1 polymer ?
#
loop_
_entity_poly.entity_id
_entity_poly.type
_entity_poly.pdbx_seq_one_letter_code
_entity_poly.pdbx_strand_id
1 'polypeptide(L)'
;MTNLQKDRPSLSCPSNNGFRSQSHEWEKHGACSESQLDQHEYFEAALNLKKKANLLQILRIARIEPDDGFYSSGLEIIECPVPLKGRRASNVWFPKF
;
A
#
# COMPACT_ATOMS: atom_id res chain seq x y z
N MET A 1 0.76 -20.03 0.20
CA MET A 1 1.23 -18.66 0.49
C MET A 1 0.02 -17.75 0.48
N THR A 2 -0.24 -17.01 1.57
CA THR A 2 -1.42 -16.14 1.67
C THR A 2 -1.21 -14.83 0.90
N ASN A 3 -2.30 -14.12 0.58
CA ASN A 3 -2.19 -12.79 -0.04
C ASN A 3 -1.37 -11.84 0.84
N LEU A 4 -1.54 -11.89 2.16
CA LEU A 4 -0.78 -11.07 3.10
C LEU A 4 0.73 -11.37 3.05
N GLN A 5 1.13 -12.65 2.97
CA GLN A 5 2.55 -13.04 2.84
C GLN A 5 3.18 -12.57 1.53
N LYS A 6 2.42 -12.57 0.44
CA LYS A 6 2.89 -12.11 -0.88
C LYS A 6 2.96 -10.59 -0.96
N ASP A 7 1.92 -9.92 -0.44
CA ASP A 7 1.73 -8.49 -0.65
C ASP A 7 2.36 -7.61 0.43
N ARG A 8 2.61 -8.16 1.62
CA ARG A 8 3.31 -7.49 2.72
C ARG A 8 4.36 -8.44 3.34
N PRO A 9 5.37 -8.86 2.56
CA PRO A 9 6.43 -9.74 3.05
C PRO A 9 7.30 -9.02 4.09
N SER A 10 7.94 -9.78 4.97
CA SER A 10 9.08 -9.29 5.75
C SER A 10 10.35 -9.44 4.93
N LEU A 11 11.12 -8.36 4.80
CA LEU A 11 12.48 -8.38 4.23
C LEU A 11 13.56 -8.36 5.32
N SER A 12 13.18 -8.46 6.60
CA SER A 12 14.11 -8.50 7.72
C SER A 12 14.86 -9.85 7.79
N CYS A 13 16.10 -9.79 8.26
CA CYS A 13 16.92 -10.98 8.51
C CYS A 13 16.65 -11.57 9.92
N PRO A 14 16.69 -12.91 10.06
CA PRO A 14 16.77 -13.91 9.00
C PRO A 14 15.45 -14.01 8.22
N SER A 15 15.52 -14.62 7.01
CA SER A 15 14.34 -14.87 6.18
C SER A 15 13.25 -15.57 6.98
N ASN A 16 12.02 -15.08 6.84
CA ASN A 16 10.87 -15.56 7.61
C ASN A 16 9.58 -15.39 6.81
N ASN A 17 8.49 -15.94 7.33
CA ASN A 17 7.17 -15.94 6.69
C ASN A 17 6.34 -14.66 6.97
N GLY A 18 6.94 -13.62 7.56
CA GLY A 18 6.33 -12.31 7.78
C GLY A 18 5.43 -12.20 9.00
N PHE A 19 5.12 -13.28 9.71
CA PHE A 19 4.17 -13.24 10.84
C PHE A 19 4.62 -12.28 11.95
N ARG A 20 5.91 -12.27 12.31
CA ARG A 20 6.42 -11.35 13.35
C ARG A 20 6.18 -9.89 12.98
N SER A 21 6.40 -9.53 11.71
CA SER A 21 6.14 -8.17 11.22
C SER A 21 4.65 -7.87 11.21
N GLN A 22 3.81 -8.82 10.77
CA GLN A 22 2.35 -8.63 10.79
C GLN A 22 1.83 -8.44 12.23
N SER A 23 2.28 -9.25 13.19
CA SER A 23 1.94 -9.08 14.61
C SER A 23 2.38 -7.71 15.14
N HIS A 24 3.59 -7.26 14.81
CA HIS A 24 4.08 -5.94 15.21
C HIS A 24 3.20 -4.80 14.67
N GLU A 25 2.79 -4.88 13.41
CA GLU A 25 1.94 -3.87 12.78
C GLU A 25 0.53 -3.84 13.38
N TRP A 26 0.01 -5.00 13.78
CA TRP A 26 -1.26 -5.05 14.51
C TRP A 26 -1.14 -4.44 15.90
N GLU A 27 -0.21 -4.92 16.72
CA GLU A 27 -0.04 -4.47 18.11
C GLU A 27 0.27 -2.97 18.20
N LYS A 28 1.06 -2.43 17.26
CA LYS A 28 1.49 -1.04 17.28
C LYS A 28 0.53 -0.08 16.60
N HIS A 29 -0.20 -0.53 15.56
CA HIS A 29 -1.01 0.37 14.72
C HIS A 29 -2.46 -0.12 14.55
N GLY A 30 -2.67 -1.40 14.30
CA GLY A 30 -4.02 -1.94 14.08
C GLY A 30 -4.93 -1.89 15.30
N ALA A 31 -4.42 -2.17 16.49
CA ALA A 31 -5.19 -2.12 17.73
C ALA A 31 -5.79 -0.71 18.02
N CYS A 32 -5.15 0.36 17.55
CA CYS A 32 -5.70 1.72 17.65
C CYS A 32 -6.96 1.93 16.80
N SER A 33 -7.19 1.08 15.80
CA SER A 33 -8.40 1.08 14.96
C SER A 33 -9.42 0.01 15.36
N GLU A 34 -9.20 -0.74 16.45
CA GLU A 34 -10.03 -1.90 16.82
C GLU A 34 -11.51 -1.56 17.03
N SER A 35 -11.83 -0.31 17.41
CA SER A 35 -13.21 0.17 17.51
C SER A 35 -13.98 0.22 16.18
N GLN A 36 -13.28 0.14 15.04
CA GLN A 36 -13.83 0.23 13.68
C GLN A 36 -13.43 -0.94 12.78
N LEU A 37 -12.27 -1.55 13.03
CA LEU A 37 -11.68 -2.61 12.23
C LEU A 37 -11.12 -3.67 13.16
N ASP A 38 -11.66 -4.88 13.10
CA ASP A 38 -11.00 -6.01 13.74
C ASP A 38 -9.66 -6.35 13.04
N GLN A 39 -8.92 -7.31 13.58
CA GLN A 39 -7.62 -7.69 13.03
C GLN A 39 -7.69 -8.14 11.57
N HIS A 40 -8.73 -8.90 11.21
CA HIS A 40 -8.90 -9.37 9.84
C HIS A 40 -9.22 -8.20 8.91
N GLU A 41 -10.19 -7.37 9.29
CA GLU A 41 -10.62 -6.21 8.52
C GLU A 41 -9.49 -5.19 8.32
N TYR A 42 -8.62 -5.00 9.32
CA TYR A 42 -7.44 -4.14 9.23
C TYR A 42 -6.49 -4.58 8.11
N PHE A 43 -6.13 -5.88 8.09
CA PHE A 43 -5.24 -6.41 7.05
C PHE A 43 -5.93 -6.49 5.68
N GLU A 44 -7.23 -6.79 5.63
CA GLU A 44 -8.00 -6.76 4.39
C GLU A 44 -8.08 -5.34 3.82
N ALA A 45 -8.34 -4.33 4.65
CA ALA A 45 -8.36 -2.92 4.25
C ALA A 45 -6.99 -2.50 3.68
N ALA A 46 -5.89 -2.89 4.33
CA ALA A 46 -4.54 -2.62 3.83
C ALA A 46 -4.28 -3.25 2.46
N LEU A 47 -4.67 -4.51 2.26
CA LEU A 47 -4.54 -5.21 0.96
C LEU A 47 -5.41 -4.55 -0.13
N ASN A 48 -6.63 -4.17 0.21
CA ASN A 48 -7.55 -3.48 -0.70
C ASN A 48 -7.01 -2.09 -1.10
N LEU A 49 -6.44 -1.35 -0.15
CA LEU A 49 -5.79 -0.06 -0.41
C LEU A 49 -4.57 -0.23 -1.33
N LYS A 50 -3.70 -1.20 -1.09
CA LYS A 50 -2.55 -1.52 -1.97
C LYS A 50 -3.02 -1.78 -3.40
N LYS A 51 -4.05 -2.63 -3.56
CA LYS A 51 -4.60 -2.99 -4.88
C LYS A 51 -5.22 -1.78 -5.60
N LYS A 52 -5.95 -0.92 -4.88
CA LYS A 52 -6.59 0.28 -5.44
C LYS A 52 -5.56 1.33 -5.84
N ALA A 53 -4.55 1.57 -5.00
CA ALA A 53 -3.51 2.56 -5.27
C ALA A 53 -2.60 2.12 -6.43
N ASN A 54 -2.25 0.84 -6.51
CA ASN A 54 -1.38 0.28 -7.56
C ASN A 54 -0.20 1.20 -7.94
N LEU A 55 0.58 1.59 -6.94
CA LEU A 55 1.61 2.63 -7.05
C LEU A 55 2.58 2.38 -8.19
N LEU A 56 2.96 1.12 -8.44
CA LEU A 56 3.84 0.77 -9.55
C LEU A 56 3.22 1.18 -10.89
N GLN A 57 1.96 0.83 -11.16
CA GLN A 57 1.29 1.23 -12.41
C GLN A 57 1.21 2.76 -12.55
N ILE A 58 0.93 3.45 -11.45
CA ILE A 58 0.88 4.92 -11.40
C ILE A 58 2.25 5.51 -11.80
N LEU A 59 3.35 4.99 -11.24
CA LEU A 59 4.72 5.42 -11.57
C LEU A 59 5.06 5.12 -13.04
N ARG A 60 4.69 3.95 -13.56
CA ARG A 60 4.90 3.60 -14.98
C ARG A 60 4.21 4.54 -15.95
N ILE A 61 2.98 4.98 -15.62
CA ILE A 61 2.24 5.97 -16.42
C ILE A 61 3.02 7.30 -16.48
N ALA A 62 3.68 7.67 -15.39
CA ALA A 62 4.56 8.83 -15.29
C ALA A 62 5.97 8.60 -15.88
N ARG A 63 6.22 7.44 -16.53
CA ARG A 63 7.54 7.05 -17.06
C ARG A 63 8.62 6.90 -15.99
N ILE A 64 8.22 6.54 -14.77
CA ILE A 64 9.12 6.18 -13.67
C ILE A 64 9.12 4.65 -13.54
N GLU A 65 10.25 4.02 -13.87
CA GLU A 65 10.42 2.57 -13.88
C GLU A 65 11.56 2.14 -12.93
N PRO A 66 11.56 0.90 -12.43
CA PRO A 66 12.69 0.34 -11.72
C PRO A 66 13.77 -0.08 -12.73
N ASP A 67 14.60 0.87 -13.17
CA ASP A 67 15.50 0.72 -14.32
C ASP A 67 16.95 1.20 -14.09
N ASP A 68 17.38 1.30 -12.83
CA ASP A 68 18.69 1.85 -12.41
C ASP A 68 18.90 3.33 -12.82
N GLY A 69 17.87 4.00 -13.34
CA GLY A 69 17.87 5.42 -13.68
C GLY A 69 17.71 6.34 -12.46
N PHE A 70 18.06 7.61 -12.64
CA PHE A 70 17.88 8.65 -11.63
C PHE A 70 16.65 9.52 -11.96
N TYR A 71 15.79 9.70 -10.97
CA TYR A 71 14.59 10.54 -11.07
C TYR A 71 14.72 11.74 -10.14
N SER A 72 14.14 12.88 -10.52
CA SER A 72 14.18 14.09 -9.69
C SER A 72 13.41 13.86 -8.38
N SER A 73 13.94 14.35 -7.26
CA SER A 73 13.35 14.12 -5.92
C SER A 73 12.14 15.01 -5.61
N GLY A 74 11.74 15.92 -6.52
CA GLY A 74 10.82 17.01 -6.24
C GLY A 74 9.76 17.22 -7.34
N LEU A 75 8.52 17.47 -6.89
CA LEU A 75 7.29 17.70 -7.65
C LEU A 75 6.79 16.56 -8.56
N GLU A 76 7.63 15.93 -9.37
CA GLU A 76 7.18 14.92 -10.36
C GLU A 76 6.64 13.63 -9.69
N ILE A 77 7.11 13.30 -8.49
CA ILE A 77 6.62 12.17 -7.68
C ILE A 77 5.47 12.61 -6.74
N ILE A 78 5.45 13.89 -6.34
CA ILE A 78 4.53 14.43 -5.32
C ILE A 78 3.21 14.89 -5.92
N GLU A 79 3.21 15.37 -7.17
CA GLU A 79 1.98 15.41 -7.94
C GLU A 79 1.52 13.98 -8.11
N CYS A 80 0.56 13.55 -7.27
CA CYS A 80 -0.19 12.31 -7.47
C CYS A 80 -0.42 12.19 -8.97
N PRO A 81 0.16 11.22 -9.70
CA PRO A 81 0.04 11.20 -11.13
C PRO A 81 -1.44 11.19 -11.43
N VAL A 82 -1.93 12.34 -11.91
CA VAL A 82 -3.35 12.62 -11.95
C VAL A 82 -3.91 11.50 -12.82
N PRO A 83 -4.80 10.63 -12.29
CA PRO A 83 -5.37 9.57 -13.10
C PRO A 83 -5.89 10.22 -14.36
N LEU A 84 -5.37 9.81 -15.52
CA LEU A 84 -5.60 10.43 -16.83
C LEU A 84 -7.01 11.03 -16.88
N LYS A 85 -7.08 12.36 -16.98
CA LYS A 85 -8.31 13.17 -17.08
C LYS A 85 -9.27 12.44 -18.04
N GLY A 86 -10.30 11.81 -17.47
CA GLY A 86 -11.21 10.93 -18.23
C GLY A 86 -11.96 9.90 -17.39
N ARG A 87 -11.45 9.52 -16.21
CA ARG A 87 -12.25 8.84 -15.19
C ARG A 87 -12.21 9.62 -13.90
N ARG A 88 -13.24 10.42 -13.67
CA ARG A 88 -13.62 10.81 -12.31
C ARG A 88 -14.11 9.55 -11.60
N ALA A 89 -13.19 8.70 -11.17
CA ALA A 89 -13.47 7.71 -10.14
C ALA A 89 -13.27 8.39 -8.79
N SER A 90 -14.04 9.44 -8.55
CA SER A 90 -14.27 9.98 -7.20
C SER A 90 -15.14 8.99 -6.42
N ASN A 91 -14.67 7.77 -6.27
CA ASN A 91 -15.23 6.74 -5.38
C ASN A 91 -14.10 6.08 -4.56
N VAL A 92 -12.92 6.72 -4.44
CA VAL A 92 -12.00 6.40 -3.35
C VAL A 92 -12.63 6.99 -2.09
N TRP A 93 -13.65 6.30 -1.59
CA TRP A 93 -14.14 6.48 -0.25
C TRP A 93 -13.10 5.82 0.64
N PHE A 94 -12.23 6.64 1.24
CA PHE A 94 -11.61 6.20 2.48
C PHE A 94 -12.76 6.03 3.46
N PRO A 95 -12.94 4.83 4.04
CA PRO A 95 -13.90 4.67 5.12
C PRO A 95 -13.63 5.78 6.13
N LYS A 96 -14.68 6.50 6.53
CA LYS A 96 -14.59 7.28 7.77
C LYS A 96 -14.45 6.24 8.88
N PHE A 97 -13.24 6.08 9.38
CA PHE A 97 -13.00 5.49 10.70
C PHE A 97 -13.37 6.50 11.76
#